data_AF-A0A4Q2RMX6-F1
#
_entry.id   AF-A0A4Q2RMX6-F1
#
_cell.length_a   1.000
_cell.length_b   1.000
_cell.length_c   1.000
_cell.angle_alpha   90.00
_cell.angle_beta   90.00
_cell.angle_gamma   90.00
#
_symmetry.space_group_name_H-M   'P 1'
#
loop_
_entity.id
_entity.type
_entity.pdbx_description
1 polymer ?
#
loop_
_entity_poly.entity_id
_entity_poly.type
_entity_poly.pdbx_seq_one_letter_code
_entity_poly.pdbx_strand_id
1 'polypeptide(L)'
;MFDHRYHDDLLWHTPRERLDEGGRVSHLVFVDGRLVDAWSERVEDSAYADVARRHDEAARPQVVQSPPPLPRHVQALHWLDCVAGSRDELLAMTGSPVALPRLGDHLDPVADEPWLVADELLTDLRESMLAPELAAPLRECLLLARERYPELAERMTPARLAAGVAWVVGKANAAIGPEGPVTQVRIADHLGTTSLNACGTQVLGHVRRLGWVSARPWSSGAPALTAVGRVELLSASVRRDLVELRDRSLAEEARAPSEVS
;
A
#
# COMPACT_ATOMS: atom_id res chain seq x y z
N MET A 1 -46.67 -37.44 -4.80
CA MET A 1 -46.63 -35.98 -5.03
C MET A 1 -46.24 -35.34 -3.71
N PHE A 2 -44.93 -35.31 -3.42
CA PHE A 2 -44.37 -34.81 -2.17
C PHE A 2 -43.66 -33.48 -2.46
N ASP A 3 -44.13 -32.43 -1.81
CA ASP A 3 -43.68 -31.04 -1.95
C ASP A 3 -42.36 -30.88 -1.17
N HIS A 4 -41.21 -30.97 -1.85
CA HIS A 4 -39.91 -30.65 -1.30
C HIS A 4 -39.68 -29.14 -1.37
N ARG A 5 -40.27 -28.41 -0.42
CA ARG A 5 -39.81 -27.06 -0.08
C ARG A 5 -38.59 -27.20 0.81
N TYR A 6 -37.41 -27.10 0.20
CA TYR A 6 -36.20 -26.74 0.91
C TYR A 6 -36.43 -25.35 1.52
N HIS A 7 -36.66 -25.30 2.83
CA HIS A 7 -36.41 -24.11 3.63
C HIS A 7 -34.91 -23.89 3.64
N ASP A 8 -34.43 -23.11 2.68
CA ASP A 8 -33.06 -22.59 2.63
C ASP A 8 -32.97 -21.33 3.50
N ASP A 9 -33.42 -21.48 4.74
CA ASP A 9 -33.45 -20.45 5.76
C ASP A 9 -32.26 -20.68 6.73
N LEU A 10 -31.41 -19.65 6.86
CA LEU A 10 -30.58 -19.32 8.04
C LEU A 10 -29.08 -19.73 8.10
N LEU A 11 -28.39 -20.10 7.01
CA LEU A 11 -26.97 -20.48 7.14
C LEU A 11 -25.91 -19.38 6.93
N TRP A 12 -26.27 -18.15 6.52
CA TRP A 12 -25.25 -17.10 6.33
C TRP A 12 -25.71 -15.71 6.80
N HIS A 13 -26.02 -15.59 8.09
CA HIS A 13 -26.07 -14.27 8.73
C HIS A 13 -24.69 -13.63 8.79
N THR A 14 -24.64 -12.34 8.49
CA THR A 14 -23.50 -11.44 8.59
C THR A 14 -22.83 -11.55 9.97
N PRO A 15 -21.49 -11.69 10.08
CA PRO A 15 -20.81 -11.92 11.37
C PRO A 15 -21.04 -10.85 12.45
N ARG A 16 -21.53 -9.67 12.07
CA ARG A 16 -21.72 -8.53 12.97
C ARG A 16 -23.06 -8.52 13.72
N GLU A 17 -24.09 -9.21 13.24
CA GLU A 17 -25.42 -9.20 13.90
C GLU A 17 -25.52 -10.18 15.08
N ARG A 18 -24.52 -11.05 15.28
CA ARG A 18 -24.48 -12.00 16.42
C ARG A 18 -23.78 -11.46 17.68
N LEU A 19 -23.24 -10.24 17.66
CA LEU A 19 -22.41 -9.74 18.76
C LEU A 19 -23.20 -9.07 19.90
N ASP A 20 -24.51 -8.83 19.73
CA ASP A 20 -25.37 -8.27 20.78
C ASP A 20 -26.13 -9.34 21.58
N GLU A 21 -26.04 -10.62 21.22
CA GLU A 21 -26.75 -11.71 21.89
C GLU A 21 -25.78 -12.59 22.68
N GLY A 22 -25.45 -12.21 23.93
CA GLY A 22 -25.01 -13.04 25.08
C GLY A 22 -24.31 -14.42 24.93
N GLY A 23 -23.73 -14.76 23.78
CA GLY A 23 -23.31 -16.12 23.40
C GLY A 23 -24.46 -17.13 23.23
N ARG A 24 -24.26 -18.15 22.38
CA ARG A 24 -25.13 -19.34 22.28
C ARG A 24 -24.33 -20.63 22.48
N VAL A 25 -24.93 -21.61 23.15
CA VAL A 25 -24.38 -22.98 23.26
C VAL A 25 -25.10 -23.86 22.25
N SER A 26 -24.32 -24.57 21.42
CA SER A 26 -24.84 -25.60 20.52
C SER A 26 -24.57 -26.98 21.11
N HIS A 27 -25.63 -27.76 21.25
CA HIS A 27 -25.58 -29.15 21.72
C HIS A 27 -25.70 -30.06 20.51
N LEU A 28 -24.80 -31.03 20.40
CA LEU A 28 -24.77 -32.02 19.32
C LEU A 28 -24.76 -33.42 19.94
N VAL A 29 -25.75 -34.24 19.62
CA VAL A 29 -25.88 -35.60 20.17
C VAL A 29 -25.52 -36.61 19.11
N PHE A 30 -24.54 -37.46 19.41
CA PHE A 30 -24.07 -38.50 18.51
C PHE A 30 -24.36 -39.89 19.07
N VAL A 31 -24.79 -40.81 18.20
CA VAL A 31 -24.93 -42.24 18.49
C VAL A 31 -24.19 -43.01 17.40
N ASP A 32 -23.24 -43.86 17.78
CA ASP A 32 -22.36 -44.60 16.86
C ASP A 32 -21.67 -43.71 15.80
N GLY A 33 -21.26 -42.51 16.22
CA GLY A 33 -20.60 -41.53 15.35
C GLY A 33 -21.53 -40.81 14.37
N ARG A 34 -22.85 -41.02 14.46
CA ARG A 34 -23.85 -40.31 13.65
C ARG A 34 -24.55 -39.26 14.49
N LEU A 35 -24.65 -38.03 13.98
CA LEU A 35 -25.43 -36.96 14.60
C LEU A 35 -26.91 -37.32 14.52
N VAL A 36 -27.57 -37.43 15.67
CA VAL A 36 -28.99 -37.79 15.76
C VAL A 36 -29.87 -36.63 16.23
N ASP A 37 -29.27 -35.65 16.92
CA ASP A 37 -29.97 -34.45 17.38
C ASP A 37 -29.01 -33.26 17.49
N ALA A 38 -29.55 -32.07 17.29
CA ALA A 38 -28.85 -30.81 17.46
C ALA A 38 -29.83 -29.69 17.85
N TRP A 39 -29.52 -28.99 18.94
CA TRP A 39 -30.24 -27.78 19.32
C TRP A 39 -29.27 -26.71 19.82
N SER A 40 -29.78 -25.50 20.03
CA SER A 40 -28.97 -24.41 20.56
C SER A 40 -29.78 -23.50 21.47
N GLU A 41 -29.22 -23.12 22.60
CA GLU A 41 -29.83 -22.26 23.60
C GLU A 41 -28.91 -21.06 23.91
N ARG A 42 -29.44 -20.06 24.62
CA ARG A 42 -28.65 -18.91 25.07
C ARG A 42 -27.69 -19.38 26.17
N VAL A 43 -26.45 -18.88 26.16
CA VAL A 43 -25.43 -19.29 27.16
C VAL A 43 -25.90 -19.00 28.58
N GLU A 44 -26.53 -17.84 28.78
CA GLU A 44 -27.03 -17.37 30.09
C GLU A 44 -28.11 -18.27 30.71
N ASP A 45 -28.87 -19.00 29.89
CA ASP A 45 -29.92 -19.91 30.34
C ASP A 45 -29.41 -21.37 30.47
N SER A 46 -28.16 -21.63 30.08
CA SER A 46 -27.57 -22.97 30.06
C SER A 46 -26.77 -23.29 31.32
N ALA A 47 -26.53 -24.58 31.56
CA ALA A 47 -25.60 -25.04 32.61
C ALA A 47 -24.13 -24.60 32.38
N TYR A 48 -23.82 -24.03 31.21
CA TYR A 48 -22.47 -23.61 30.83
C TYR A 48 -22.20 -22.11 31.03
N ALA A 49 -23.15 -21.34 31.58
CA ALA A 49 -23.01 -19.91 31.80
C ALA A 49 -21.70 -19.54 32.55
N ASP A 50 -21.37 -20.27 33.62
CA ASP A 50 -20.16 -20.03 34.42
C ASP A 50 -18.86 -20.44 33.71
N VAL A 51 -18.93 -21.39 32.78
CA VAL A 51 -17.78 -21.82 31.97
C VAL A 51 -17.50 -20.77 30.90
N ALA A 52 -18.55 -20.32 30.20
CA ALA A 52 -18.46 -19.27 29.21
C ALA A 52 -17.95 -17.96 29.83
N ARG A 53 -18.49 -17.54 30.98
CA ARG A 53 -18.02 -16.32 31.68
C ARG A 53 -16.53 -16.39 32.02
N ARG A 54 -16.03 -17.50 32.56
CA ARG A 54 -14.60 -17.67 32.85
C ARG A 54 -13.73 -17.67 31.60
N HIS A 55 -14.22 -18.28 30.52
CA HIS A 55 -13.53 -18.25 29.25
C HIS A 55 -13.46 -16.82 28.70
N ASP A 56 -14.56 -16.06 28.75
CA ASP A 56 -14.61 -14.66 28.31
C ASP A 56 -13.74 -13.75 29.18
N GLU A 57 -13.68 -13.99 30.49
CA GLU A 57 -12.77 -13.30 31.41
C GLU A 57 -11.31 -13.59 31.10
N ALA A 58 -10.97 -14.85 30.81
CA ALA A 58 -9.60 -15.26 30.46
C ALA A 58 -9.19 -14.81 29.05
N ALA A 59 -10.14 -14.79 28.12
CA ALA A 59 -9.97 -14.32 26.75
C ALA A 59 -10.14 -12.80 26.63
N ARG A 60 -10.55 -12.12 27.70
CA ARG A 60 -10.72 -10.66 27.72
C ARG A 60 -9.37 -10.07 27.35
N PRO A 61 -9.27 -9.36 26.21
CA PRO A 61 -8.03 -8.72 25.85
C PRO A 61 -7.62 -7.84 27.02
N GLN A 62 -6.47 -8.14 27.63
CA GLN A 62 -5.89 -7.20 28.56
C GLN A 62 -5.70 -5.91 27.75
N VAL A 63 -6.33 -4.83 28.21
CA VAL A 63 -6.14 -3.52 27.60
C VAL A 63 -4.71 -3.11 27.93
N VAL A 64 -3.77 -3.54 27.10
CA VAL A 64 -2.41 -3.03 27.11
C VAL A 64 -2.55 -1.58 26.70
N GLN A 65 -2.33 -0.67 27.64
CA GLN A 65 -2.24 0.75 27.30
C GLN A 65 -1.10 0.89 26.29
N SER A 66 -1.45 1.24 25.05
CA SER A 66 -0.44 1.56 24.05
C SER A 66 0.46 2.66 24.61
N PRO A 67 1.78 2.59 24.42
CA PRO A 67 2.66 3.68 24.80
C PRO A 67 2.17 4.97 24.13
N PRO A 68 2.43 6.14 24.75
CA PRO A 68 2.08 7.41 24.16
C PRO A 68 2.72 7.50 22.76
N PRO A 69 2.01 8.08 21.77
CA PRO A 69 2.55 8.24 20.44
C PRO A 69 3.82 9.08 20.48
N LEU A 70 4.81 8.74 19.65
CA LEU A 70 6.05 9.50 19.52
C LEU A 70 5.75 10.98 19.20
N PRO A 71 6.64 11.92 19.55
CA PRO A 71 6.52 13.30 19.12
C PRO A 71 6.35 13.39 17.60
N ARG A 72 5.60 14.40 17.12
CA ARG A 72 5.27 14.53 15.69
C ARG A 72 6.53 14.53 14.82
N HIS A 73 7.52 15.36 15.11
CA HIS A 73 8.77 15.42 14.35
C HIS A 73 9.46 14.05 14.20
N VAL A 74 9.46 13.21 15.25
CA VAL A 74 10.02 11.85 15.19
C VAL A 74 9.24 10.97 14.21
N GLN A 75 7.91 11.04 14.27
CA GLN A 75 7.07 10.30 13.32
C GLN A 75 7.26 10.79 11.87
N ALA A 76 7.42 12.09 11.66
CA ALA A 76 7.71 12.68 10.36
C ALA A 76 9.02 12.16 9.80
N LEU A 77 10.08 12.21 10.60
CA LEU A 77 11.41 11.76 10.21
C LEU A 77 11.41 10.26 9.89
N HIS A 78 10.75 9.43 10.70
CA HIS A 78 10.62 8.00 10.41
C HIS A 78 9.86 7.73 9.10
N TRP A 79 8.81 8.50 8.82
CA TRP A 79 8.10 8.40 7.54
C TRP A 79 8.95 8.88 6.36
N LEU A 80 9.69 9.98 6.53
CA LEU A 80 10.62 10.49 5.53
C LEU A 80 11.74 9.49 5.24
N ASP A 81 12.26 8.80 6.26
CA ASP A 81 13.23 7.71 6.10
C ASP A 81 12.66 6.59 5.22
N CYS A 82 11.36 6.28 5.37
CA CYS A 82 10.68 5.30 4.52
C CYS A 82 10.49 5.81 3.07
N VAL A 83 10.18 7.09 2.87
CA VAL A 83 10.02 7.63 1.50
C VAL A 83 11.38 7.67 0.78
N ALA A 84 12.41 8.14 1.48
CA ALA A 84 13.76 8.28 0.93
C ALA A 84 14.46 6.94 0.72
N GLY A 85 14.26 5.96 1.63
CA GLY A 85 14.93 4.66 1.64
C GLY A 85 15.84 4.49 2.85
N SER A 86 16.40 5.58 3.37
CA SER A 86 17.19 5.64 4.59
C SER A 86 17.33 7.07 5.11
N ARG A 87 17.83 7.22 6.35
CA ARG A 87 18.17 8.54 6.93
C ARG A 87 19.28 9.22 6.15
N ASP A 88 20.29 8.48 5.71
CA ASP A 88 21.42 9.05 4.95
C ASP A 88 20.95 9.59 3.60
N GLU A 89 20.09 8.85 2.89
CA GLU A 89 19.49 9.33 1.64
C GLU A 89 18.58 10.54 1.89
N LEU A 90 17.81 10.55 2.97
CA LEU A 90 16.99 11.70 3.36
C LEU A 90 17.85 12.94 3.61
N LEU A 91 18.99 12.81 4.30
CA LEU A 91 19.89 13.92 4.60
C LEU A 91 20.65 14.39 3.35
N ALA A 92 21.04 13.47 2.47
CA ALA A 92 21.68 13.79 1.20
C ALA A 92 20.72 14.37 0.14
N MET A 93 19.42 14.11 0.28
CA MET A 93 18.40 14.58 -0.66
C MET A 93 18.38 16.11 -0.73
N THR A 94 18.48 16.62 -1.95
CA THR A 94 18.28 18.05 -2.27
C THR A 94 16.95 18.25 -3.00
N GLY A 95 16.45 19.49 -3.01
CA GLY A 95 15.30 19.87 -3.84
C GLY A 95 15.60 20.00 -5.34
N SER A 96 16.83 19.72 -5.77
CA SER A 96 17.24 19.79 -7.17
C SER A 96 16.55 18.71 -8.00
N PRO A 97 16.24 18.99 -9.28
CA PRO A 97 15.65 17.99 -10.17
C PRO A 97 16.59 16.79 -10.36
N VAL A 98 16.00 15.61 -10.50
CA VAL A 98 16.71 14.41 -10.96
C VAL A 98 17.15 14.63 -12.41
N ALA A 99 18.39 14.28 -12.73
CA ALA A 99 18.86 14.33 -14.11
C ALA A 99 18.04 13.37 -14.98
N LEU A 100 17.59 13.83 -16.15
CA LEU A 100 16.84 12.98 -17.07
C LEU A 100 17.79 11.94 -17.71
N PRO A 101 17.61 10.63 -17.46
CA PRO A 101 18.47 9.62 -18.05
C PRO A 101 18.30 9.58 -19.56
N ARG A 102 19.41 9.35 -20.26
CA ARG A 102 19.43 9.07 -21.69
C ARG A 102 19.36 7.57 -21.87
N LEU A 103 18.21 7.05 -22.33
CA LEU A 103 18.04 5.61 -22.45
C LEU A 103 19.06 4.94 -23.37
N GLY A 104 19.50 5.61 -24.44
CA GLY A 104 20.54 5.09 -25.34
C GLY A 104 21.90 4.83 -24.69
N ASP A 105 22.17 5.41 -23.51
CA ASP A 105 23.40 5.13 -22.75
C ASP A 105 23.28 3.83 -21.93
N HIS A 106 22.06 3.30 -21.77
CA HIS A 106 21.75 2.16 -20.90
C HIS A 106 21.02 1.02 -21.60
N LEU A 107 20.39 1.26 -22.75
CA LEU A 107 19.57 0.32 -23.50
C LEU A 107 20.16 0.00 -24.88
N ASP A 108 20.24 -1.29 -25.20
CA ASP A 108 20.56 -1.77 -26.53
C ASP A 108 19.31 -1.66 -27.43
N PRO A 109 19.36 -0.98 -28.58
CA PRO A 109 18.20 -0.75 -29.44
C PRO A 109 17.48 -2.01 -29.92
N VAL A 110 18.18 -3.15 -30.01
CA VAL A 110 17.64 -4.40 -30.53
C VAL A 110 17.22 -5.32 -29.38
N ALA A 111 18.10 -5.52 -28.40
CA ALA A 111 17.81 -6.42 -27.27
C ALA A 111 16.77 -5.85 -26.31
N ASP A 112 16.64 -4.52 -26.22
CA ASP A 112 15.75 -3.84 -25.28
C ASP A 112 14.57 -3.14 -25.96
N GLU A 113 14.19 -3.56 -27.17
CA GLU A 113 13.03 -3.01 -27.89
C GLU A 113 11.77 -2.89 -27.00
N PRO A 114 11.36 -3.88 -26.20
CA PRO A 114 10.16 -3.74 -25.36
C PRO A 114 10.24 -2.63 -24.31
N TRP A 115 11.45 -2.36 -23.79
CA TRP A 115 11.70 -1.28 -22.84
C TRP A 115 11.64 0.08 -23.53
N LEU A 116 12.18 0.19 -24.75
CA LEU A 116 12.13 1.41 -25.56
C LEU A 116 10.69 1.75 -25.96
N VAL A 117 9.90 0.77 -26.40
CA VAL A 117 8.47 0.97 -26.70
C VAL A 117 7.71 1.41 -25.44
N ALA A 118 8.06 0.89 -24.26
CA ALA A 118 7.47 1.35 -23.01
C ALA A 118 7.83 2.82 -22.69
N ASP A 119 9.06 3.28 -22.96
CA ASP A 119 9.45 4.70 -22.81
C ASP A 119 8.68 5.62 -23.76
N GLU A 120 8.45 5.20 -25.00
CA GLU A 120 7.64 5.96 -25.96
C GLU A 120 6.21 6.14 -25.43
N LEU A 121 5.58 5.06 -24.96
CA LEU A 121 4.25 5.11 -24.35
C LEU A 121 4.21 5.98 -23.07
N LEU A 122 5.28 5.95 -22.26
CA LEU A 122 5.42 6.81 -21.09
C LEU A 122 5.59 8.29 -21.48
N THR A 123 6.29 8.57 -22.58
CA THR A 123 6.47 9.91 -23.13
C THR A 123 5.12 10.48 -23.59
N ASP A 124 4.35 9.70 -24.36
CA ASP A 124 3.01 10.08 -24.82
C ASP A 124 2.03 10.30 -23.65
N LEU A 125 2.04 9.39 -22.68
CA LEU A 125 1.24 9.53 -21.45
C LEU A 125 1.61 10.80 -20.68
N ARG A 126 2.91 11.10 -20.57
CA ARG A 126 3.37 12.30 -19.89
C ARG A 126 2.88 13.55 -20.60
N GLU A 127 3.06 13.65 -21.91
CA GLU A 127 2.67 14.82 -22.69
C GLU A 127 1.16 15.09 -22.65
N SER A 128 0.36 14.03 -22.57
CA SER A 128 -1.09 14.13 -22.53
C SER A 128 -1.67 14.37 -21.14
N MET A 129 -1.04 13.85 -20.07
CA MET A 129 -1.71 13.74 -18.77
C MET A 129 -0.85 14.05 -17.55
N LEU A 130 0.49 13.95 -17.61
CA LEU A 130 1.35 14.07 -16.42
C LEU A 130 2.19 15.35 -16.42
N ALA A 131 2.64 15.76 -15.24
CA ALA A 131 3.52 16.91 -15.12
C ALA A 131 4.87 16.65 -15.82
N PRO A 132 5.47 17.65 -16.51
CA PRO A 132 6.75 17.48 -17.19
C PRO A 132 7.90 17.03 -16.28
N GLU A 133 7.87 17.42 -15.01
CA GLU A 133 8.88 17.04 -14.01
C GLU A 133 8.92 15.53 -13.69
N LEU A 134 7.93 14.75 -14.14
CA LEU A 134 7.91 13.29 -13.98
C LEU A 134 8.71 12.56 -15.06
N ALA A 135 9.23 13.25 -16.08
CA ALA A 135 10.02 12.62 -17.14
C ALA A 135 11.23 11.83 -16.60
N ALA A 136 12.02 12.45 -15.71
CA ALA A 136 13.19 11.80 -15.13
C ALA A 136 12.82 10.62 -14.21
N PRO A 137 11.92 10.77 -13.22
CA PRO A 137 11.43 9.65 -12.42
C PRO A 137 10.85 8.47 -13.20
N LEU A 138 10.12 8.72 -14.29
CA LEU A 138 9.55 7.66 -15.14
C LEU A 138 10.66 6.82 -15.79
N ARG A 139 11.68 7.47 -16.36
CA ARG A 139 12.83 6.79 -16.97
C ARG A 139 13.70 6.07 -15.95
N GLU A 140 13.95 6.69 -14.80
CA GLU A 140 14.66 6.04 -13.69
C GLU A 140 13.94 4.78 -13.23
N CYS A 141 12.62 4.83 -13.07
CA CYS A 141 11.83 3.66 -12.69
C CYS A 141 11.92 2.53 -13.73
N LEU A 142 11.88 2.89 -15.02
CA LEU A 142 12.02 1.93 -16.12
C LEU A 142 13.40 1.26 -16.10
N LEU A 143 14.48 2.05 -15.94
CA LEU A 143 15.85 1.54 -15.86
C LEU A 143 16.07 0.67 -14.62
N LEU A 144 15.56 1.08 -13.47
CA LEU A 144 15.63 0.30 -12.23
C LEU A 144 14.88 -1.04 -12.35
N ALA A 145 13.72 -1.04 -12.99
CA ALA A 145 12.96 -2.27 -13.23
C ALA A 145 13.73 -3.22 -14.14
N ARG A 146 14.34 -2.68 -15.22
CA ARG A 146 15.19 -3.44 -16.13
C ARG A 146 16.42 -4.02 -15.44
N GLU A 147 17.17 -3.19 -14.71
CA GLU A 147 18.38 -3.60 -14.01
C GLU A 147 18.07 -4.72 -13.00
N ARG A 148 16.95 -4.61 -12.28
CA ARG A 148 16.58 -5.59 -11.27
C ARG A 148 16.05 -6.90 -11.86
N TYR A 149 15.22 -6.81 -12.90
CA TYR A 149 14.54 -7.96 -13.48
C TYR A 149 14.34 -7.78 -14.99
N PRO A 150 15.37 -8.07 -15.80
CA PRO A 150 15.33 -7.91 -17.27
C PRO A 150 14.19 -8.70 -17.93
N GLU A 151 13.88 -9.88 -17.41
CA GLU A 151 12.84 -10.78 -17.92
C GLU A 151 11.41 -10.24 -17.70
N LEU A 152 11.25 -9.12 -16.98
CA LEU A 152 9.95 -8.48 -16.78
C LEU A 152 9.28 -8.13 -18.12
N ALA A 153 10.07 -7.70 -19.10
CA ALA A 153 9.61 -7.37 -20.46
C ALA A 153 9.10 -8.59 -21.24
N GLU A 154 9.52 -9.81 -20.89
CA GLU A 154 8.99 -11.04 -21.51
C GLU A 154 7.63 -11.42 -20.91
N ARG A 155 7.36 -10.97 -19.68
CA ARG A 155 6.15 -11.30 -18.91
C ARG A 155 5.05 -10.27 -19.04
N MET A 156 5.37 -9.08 -19.52
CA MET A 156 4.46 -7.95 -19.63
C MET A 156 4.57 -7.35 -21.03
N THR A 157 3.43 -7.01 -21.62
CA THR A 157 3.45 -6.18 -22.84
C THR A 157 4.03 -4.80 -22.52
N PRO A 158 4.63 -4.09 -23.50
CA PRO A 158 5.16 -2.74 -23.29
C PRO A 158 4.13 -1.79 -22.67
N ALA A 159 2.86 -1.87 -23.09
CA ALA A 159 1.77 -1.09 -22.50
C ALA A 159 1.53 -1.41 -21.02
N ARG A 160 1.58 -2.68 -20.61
CA ARG A 160 1.46 -3.07 -19.20
C ARG A 160 2.67 -2.63 -18.38
N LEU A 161 3.86 -2.70 -18.97
CA LEU A 161 5.10 -2.24 -18.34
C LEU A 161 5.06 -0.72 -18.11
N ALA A 162 4.73 0.06 -19.14
CA ALA A 162 4.50 1.51 -19.05
C ALA A 162 3.44 1.85 -18.00
N ALA A 163 2.32 1.11 -17.98
CA ALA A 163 1.26 1.27 -16.98
C ALA A 163 1.79 1.02 -15.55
N GLY A 164 2.60 -0.03 -15.36
CA GLY A 164 3.20 -0.32 -14.06
C GLY A 164 4.18 0.76 -13.61
N VAL A 165 5.05 1.24 -14.49
CA VAL A 165 5.99 2.33 -14.22
C VAL A 165 5.24 3.63 -13.87
N ALA A 166 4.25 4.01 -14.68
CA ALA A 166 3.42 5.19 -14.44
C ALA A 166 2.68 5.11 -13.10
N TRP A 167 2.17 3.94 -12.73
CA TRP A 167 1.54 3.73 -11.43
C TRP A 167 2.53 3.97 -10.29
N VAL A 168 3.71 3.36 -10.32
CA VAL A 168 4.70 3.48 -9.23
C VAL A 168 5.13 4.94 -9.05
N VAL A 169 5.54 5.58 -10.14
CA VAL A 169 6.02 6.97 -10.10
C VAL A 169 4.88 7.93 -9.74
N GLY A 170 3.70 7.74 -10.33
CA GLY A 170 2.57 8.59 -10.03
C GLY A 170 2.08 8.47 -8.59
N LYS A 171 2.17 7.28 -7.98
CA LYS A 171 1.89 7.07 -6.56
C LYS A 171 2.98 7.60 -5.63
N ALA A 172 4.23 7.51 -6.02
CA ALA A 172 5.36 8.08 -5.28
C ALA A 172 5.35 9.61 -5.26
N ASN A 173 4.67 10.24 -6.22
CA ASN A 173 4.63 11.70 -6.39
C ASN A 173 3.24 12.33 -6.20
N ALA A 174 2.29 11.60 -5.63
CA ALA A 174 0.88 12.01 -5.52
C ALA A 174 0.22 12.44 -6.85
N ALA A 175 0.79 12.16 -8.01
CA ALA A 175 0.17 12.42 -9.31
C ALA A 175 -1.05 11.52 -9.57
N ILE A 176 -1.11 10.36 -8.89
CA ILE A 176 -2.19 9.38 -8.98
C ILE A 176 -2.78 9.11 -7.59
N GLY A 177 -3.98 9.59 -7.31
CA GLY A 177 -4.64 9.36 -6.02
C GLY A 177 -5.75 10.35 -5.72
N PRO A 178 -6.27 10.35 -4.49
CA PRO A 178 -7.34 11.27 -4.08
C PRO A 178 -6.99 12.75 -4.28
N GLU A 179 -5.71 13.09 -4.08
CA GLU A 179 -5.16 14.45 -4.23
C GLU A 179 -4.48 14.68 -5.59
N GLY A 180 -4.43 13.65 -6.44
CA GLY A 180 -3.70 13.70 -7.71
C GLY A 180 -4.56 14.25 -8.85
N PRO A 181 -3.96 14.94 -9.84
CA PRO A 181 -4.68 15.48 -10.99
C PRO A 181 -5.20 14.39 -11.94
N VAL A 182 -4.72 13.15 -11.79
CA VAL A 182 -5.01 12.05 -12.71
C VAL A 182 -5.50 10.81 -11.95
N THR A 183 -6.52 10.15 -12.52
CA THR A 183 -7.07 8.91 -11.97
C THR A 183 -6.40 7.68 -12.59
N GLN A 184 -6.39 6.58 -11.84
CA GLN A 184 -5.87 5.30 -12.33
C GLN A 184 -6.60 4.81 -13.58
N VAL A 185 -7.92 5.03 -13.64
CA VAL A 185 -8.77 4.62 -14.76
C VAL A 185 -8.35 5.34 -16.05
N ARG A 186 -8.17 6.66 -15.99
CA ARG A 186 -7.80 7.43 -17.20
C ARG A 186 -6.45 7.01 -17.78
N ILE A 187 -5.47 6.69 -16.92
CA ILE A 187 -4.16 6.19 -17.38
C ILE A 187 -4.31 4.78 -17.97
N ALA A 188 -5.08 3.91 -17.32
CA ALA A 188 -5.33 2.56 -17.81
C ALA A 188 -5.99 2.60 -19.20
N ASP A 189 -7.00 3.45 -19.38
CA ASP A 189 -7.68 3.66 -20.66
C ASP A 189 -6.71 4.20 -21.73
N HIS A 190 -5.90 5.19 -21.39
CA HIS A 190 -4.92 5.78 -22.33
C HIS A 190 -3.90 4.75 -22.82
N LEU A 191 -3.44 3.87 -21.93
CA LEU A 191 -2.47 2.81 -22.27
C LEU A 191 -3.12 1.52 -22.78
N GLY A 192 -4.45 1.46 -22.89
CA GLY A 192 -5.17 0.25 -23.33
C GLY A 192 -5.01 -0.94 -22.37
N THR A 193 -4.94 -0.69 -21.06
CA THR A 193 -4.80 -1.74 -20.03
C THR A 193 -6.05 -1.86 -19.16
N THR A 194 -6.30 -3.05 -18.61
CA THR A 194 -7.50 -3.31 -17.80
C THR A 194 -7.34 -2.92 -16.33
N SER A 195 -6.11 -2.83 -15.82
CA SER A 195 -5.86 -2.50 -14.42
C SER A 195 -4.48 -1.90 -14.22
N LEU A 196 -4.45 -0.62 -13.86
CA LEU A 196 -3.22 0.08 -13.53
C LEU A 196 -2.57 -0.47 -12.26
N ASN A 197 -3.37 -0.76 -11.23
CA ASN A 197 -2.88 -1.25 -9.94
C ASN A 197 -2.22 -2.63 -10.05
N ALA A 198 -2.78 -3.54 -10.85
CA ALA A 198 -2.20 -4.87 -11.06
C ALA A 198 -0.82 -4.77 -11.73
N CYS A 199 -0.69 -3.92 -12.76
CA CYS A 199 0.60 -3.66 -13.41
C CYS A 199 1.58 -2.98 -12.45
N GLY A 200 1.10 -1.99 -11.69
CA GLY A 200 1.90 -1.24 -10.73
C GLY A 200 2.47 -2.12 -9.62
N THR A 201 1.68 -3.05 -9.08
CA THR A 201 2.15 -3.97 -8.02
C THR A 201 3.25 -4.90 -8.53
N GLN A 202 3.17 -5.34 -9.80
CA GLN A 202 4.21 -6.15 -10.44
C GLN A 202 5.54 -5.37 -10.54
N VAL A 203 5.51 -4.15 -11.06
CA VAL A 203 6.72 -3.30 -11.17
C VAL A 203 7.25 -2.90 -9.78
N LEU A 204 6.37 -2.50 -8.86
CA LEU A 204 6.73 -2.06 -7.51
C LEU A 204 7.57 -3.10 -6.77
N GLY A 205 7.24 -4.39 -6.93
CA GLY A 205 7.97 -5.49 -6.31
C GLY A 205 9.45 -5.55 -6.68
N HIS A 206 9.82 -5.01 -7.84
CA HIS A 206 11.19 -5.01 -8.35
C HIS A 206 11.93 -3.68 -8.06
N VAL A 207 11.24 -2.55 -8.01
CA VAL A 207 11.92 -1.24 -7.86
C VAL A 207 12.07 -0.76 -6.40
N ARG A 208 11.20 -1.21 -5.49
CA ARG A 208 11.23 -0.78 -4.09
C ARG A 208 12.47 -1.26 -3.35
N ARG A 209 13.00 -0.44 -2.44
CA ARG A 209 14.09 -0.84 -1.52
C ARG A 209 13.60 -1.30 -0.13
N LEU A 210 12.38 -0.95 0.23
CA LEU A 210 11.84 -1.22 1.58
C LEU A 210 10.77 -2.31 1.58
N GLY A 211 10.58 -2.92 2.76
CA GLY A 211 9.43 -3.75 3.06
C GLY A 211 8.12 -2.95 3.05
N TRP A 212 6.98 -3.64 3.14
CA TRP A 212 5.67 -2.99 3.19
C TRP A 212 5.53 -2.13 4.45
N VAL A 213 5.83 -0.83 4.35
CA VAL A 213 5.54 0.13 5.43
C VAL A 213 4.34 0.97 5.00
N SER A 214 3.16 0.49 5.39
CA SER A 214 1.93 1.25 5.24
C SER A 214 1.57 1.88 6.58
N ALA A 215 2.25 2.95 6.93
CA ALA A 215 1.77 3.85 7.97
C ALA A 215 1.92 5.28 7.45
N ARG A 216 0.79 5.89 7.08
CA ARG A 216 0.71 7.35 7.17
C ARG A 216 0.77 7.67 8.66
N PRO A 217 1.79 8.38 9.16
CA PRO A 217 1.80 8.73 10.57
C PRO A 217 0.74 9.78 10.91
N TRP A 218 0.30 10.61 9.96
CA TRP A 218 -0.44 11.84 10.28
C TRP A 218 -1.82 11.98 9.64
N SER A 219 -2.74 12.49 10.45
CA SER A 219 -4.04 13.03 10.05
C SER A 219 -3.84 14.46 9.53
N SER A 220 -4.00 14.66 8.21
CA SER A 220 -4.02 15.94 7.48
C SER A 220 -2.66 16.62 7.19
N GLY A 221 -2.46 17.02 5.92
CA GLY A 221 -1.41 17.95 5.47
C GLY A 221 -0.26 17.35 4.66
N ALA A 222 0.16 16.11 4.92
CA ALA A 222 1.25 15.48 4.16
C ALA A 222 0.71 14.81 2.88
N PRO A 223 1.44 14.89 1.74
CA PRO A 223 1.01 14.28 0.50
C PRO A 223 0.92 12.75 0.65
N ALA A 224 -0.08 12.19 -0.05
CA ALA A 224 -0.41 10.78 -0.05
C ALA A 224 0.60 9.92 -0.84
N LEU A 225 1.86 9.88 -0.41
CA LEU A 225 2.93 9.23 -1.16
C LEU A 225 3.02 7.73 -0.85
N THR A 226 3.28 6.94 -1.89
CA THR A 226 3.72 5.54 -1.72
C THR A 226 5.22 5.52 -1.46
N ALA A 227 5.63 4.95 -0.33
CA ALA A 227 7.03 4.85 0.07
C ALA A 227 7.75 3.77 -0.75
N VAL A 228 8.39 4.17 -1.86
CA VAL A 228 9.21 3.27 -2.69
C VAL A 228 10.63 3.10 -2.11
N GLY A 229 11.09 4.06 -1.30
CA GLY A 229 12.43 4.08 -0.70
C GLY A 229 13.52 4.41 -1.74
N ARG A 230 13.22 5.37 -2.63
CA ARG A 230 14.02 5.72 -3.81
C ARG A 230 13.85 7.21 -4.11
N VAL A 231 14.82 8.05 -3.74
CA VAL A 231 14.76 9.51 -3.99
C VAL A 231 14.86 9.86 -5.47
N GLU A 232 15.44 8.98 -6.29
CA GLU A 232 15.53 9.11 -7.76
C GLU A 232 14.16 9.02 -8.45
N LEU A 233 13.15 8.47 -7.77
CA LEU A 233 11.78 8.36 -8.27
C LEU A 233 10.88 9.53 -7.87
N LEU A 234 11.43 10.56 -7.22
CA LEU A 234 10.70 11.72 -6.76
C LEU A 234 10.91 12.91 -7.71
N SER A 235 9.83 13.64 -8.00
CA SER A 235 9.85 14.87 -8.78
C SER A 235 10.56 15.99 -8.03
N ALA A 236 10.99 17.02 -8.76
CA ALA A 236 11.63 18.17 -8.16
C ALA A 236 10.70 18.89 -7.15
N SER A 237 9.41 19.02 -7.47
CA SER A 237 8.44 19.59 -6.52
C SER A 237 8.33 18.77 -5.24
N VAL A 238 8.11 17.45 -5.36
CA VAL A 238 7.97 16.58 -4.19
C VAL A 238 9.23 16.58 -3.35
N ARG A 239 10.42 16.56 -3.96
CA ARG A 239 11.70 16.65 -3.24
C ARG A 239 11.82 17.94 -2.45
N ARG A 240 11.40 19.08 -2.99
CA ARG A 240 11.40 20.36 -2.26
C ARG A 240 10.49 20.31 -1.04
N ASP A 241 9.27 19.80 -1.20
CA ASP A 241 8.31 19.68 -0.10
C ASP A 241 8.83 18.75 1.02
N LEU A 242 9.46 17.63 0.65
CA LEU A 242 10.04 16.69 1.62
C LEU A 242 11.29 17.26 2.31
N VAL A 243 12.13 18.02 1.59
CA VAL A 243 13.27 18.73 2.18
C VAL A 243 12.80 19.78 3.19
N GLU A 244 11.78 20.56 2.87
CA GLU A 244 11.21 21.53 3.80
C GLU A 244 10.66 20.84 5.06
N LEU A 245 9.94 19.74 4.89
CA LEU A 245 9.43 18.96 6.02
C LEU A 245 10.54 18.34 6.87
N ARG A 246 11.61 17.83 6.23
CA ARG A 246 12.80 17.31 6.90
C ARG A 246 13.44 18.39 7.77
N ASP A 247 13.74 19.54 7.16
CA ASP A 247 14.45 20.63 7.84
C ASP A 247 13.63 21.18 9.01
N ARG A 248 12.30 21.29 8.84
CA ARG A 248 11.38 21.65 9.93
C ARG A 248 11.40 20.63 11.06
N SER A 249 11.36 19.34 10.73
CA SER A 249 11.33 18.26 11.73
C SER A 249 12.64 18.16 12.51
N LEU A 250 13.78 18.33 11.83
CA LEU A 250 15.10 18.40 12.49
C LEU A 250 15.23 19.63 13.39
N ALA A 251 14.71 20.78 12.97
CA ALA A 251 14.69 21.98 13.80
C ALA A 251 13.80 21.82 15.05
N GLU A 252 12.70 21.08 14.94
CA GLU A 252 11.86 20.73 16.09
C GLU A 252 12.56 19.74 17.03
N GLU A 253 13.22 18.72 16.50
CA GLU A 253 14.03 17.75 17.27
C GLU A 253 15.13 18.47 18.06
N ALA A 254 15.85 19.41 17.43
CA ALA A 254 16.90 20.19 18.09
C ALA A 254 16.39 21.16 19.18
N ARG A 255 15.10 21.55 19.12
CA ARG A 255 14.45 22.41 20.13
C ARG A 255 13.79 21.62 21.25
N ALA A 256 13.48 20.35 21.01
CA ALA A 256 12.91 19.49 22.03
C ALA A 256 13.96 19.33 23.14
N PRO A 257 13.69 19.79 24.38
CA PRO A 257 14.60 19.55 25.48
C PRO A 257 14.80 18.03 25.63
N SER A 258 16.02 17.63 25.99
CA SER A 258 16.38 16.24 26.33
C SER A 258 15.63 15.79 27.59
N GLU A 259 14.30 15.71 27.55
CA GLU A 259 13.48 15.20 28.63
C GLU A 259 13.41 13.67 28.55
N VAL A 260 14.56 13.00 28.68
CA VAL A 260 14.64 11.65 29.28
C VAL A 260 16.07 11.49 29.84
N SER A 261 16.19 11.62 31.16
CA SER A 261 17.19 10.89 31.97
C SER A 261 16.79 9.43 32.11
#